data_AF-A0A845F4S2-F1
#
_entry.id   AF-A0A845F4S2-F1
#
_cell.length_a   1.000
_cell.length_b   1.000
_cell.length_c   1.000
_cell.angle_alpha   90.00
_cell.angle_beta   90.00
_cell.angle_gamma   90.00
#
_symmetry.space_group_name_H-M   'P 1'
#
loop_
_entity.id
_entity.type
_entity.pdbx_description
1 polymer ?
#
loop_
_entity_poly.entity_id
_entity_poly.type
_entity_poly.pdbx_seq_one_letter_code
_entity_poly.pdbx_strand_id
1 'polypeptide(L)'
;MARSQLLKDLVGGKESIENILLRVKVILTDFDNATIMNWIDGELEGYKDKKNLPPYRIFKGNIVGTYIVNYTTKYNEQPVPLDFLLPREKIEKLETIEVKDGIQTIQNILQGENRESYGAVIPTAYCHSISKDEFQIAGMRVKTSSTKLDGIVSQVKSKLVKIIMELEKEFENLDDLDIRSQVEENSSVKQVIYNIENIIYDGSIKVGDKNKLDRSGIGHLFGRKE
;
A
#
# COMPACT_ATOMS: atom_id res chain seq x y z
N MET A 1 -31.57 4.97 7.09
CA MET A 1 -30.79 4.05 7.94
C MET A 1 -29.81 4.87 8.77
N ALA A 2 -29.68 4.54 10.07
CA ALA A 2 -28.65 5.14 10.91
C ALA A 2 -27.28 4.60 10.48
N ARG A 3 -26.23 5.43 10.53
CA ARG A 3 -24.85 4.97 10.28
C ARG A 3 -24.43 3.98 11.37
N SER A 4 -23.67 2.96 10.98
CA SER A 4 -23.06 1.99 11.91
C SER A 4 -22.16 2.70 12.92
N GLN A 5 -22.07 2.13 14.12
CA GLN A 5 -21.11 2.55 15.13
C GLN A 5 -19.68 2.38 14.62
N LEU A 6 -19.41 1.31 13.86
CA LEU A 6 -18.14 1.05 13.18
C LEU A 6 -17.67 2.24 12.32
N LEU A 7 -18.56 2.81 11.48
CA LEU A 7 -18.23 3.98 10.67
C LEU A 7 -18.00 5.24 11.52
N LYS A 8 -18.81 5.43 12.57
CA LYS A 8 -18.68 6.58 13.48
C LYS A 8 -17.37 6.52 14.26
N ASP A 9 -16.92 5.34 14.67
CA ASP A 9 -15.67 5.16 15.41
C ASP A 9 -14.45 5.42 14.52
N LEU A 10 -14.51 4.99 13.25
CA LEU A 10 -13.47 5.28 12.26
C LEU A 10 -13.35 6.77 11.97
N VAL A 11 -14.47 7.44 11.67
CA VAL A 11 -14.48 8.87 11.32
C VAL A 11 -14.20 9.74 12.54
N GLY A 12 -14.73 9.35 13.71
CA GLY A 12 -14.51 10.04 14.97
C GLY A 12 -13.12 9.84 15.57
N GLY A 13 -12.32 8.90 15.04
CA GLY A 13 -10.99 8.58 15.55
C GLY A 13 -11.00 8.05 16.98
N LYS A 14 -12.10 7.42 17.40
CA LYS A 14 -12.28 6.88 18.77
C LYS A 14 -11.53 5.57 18.97
N GLU A 15 -11.36 4.80 17.90
CA GLU A 15 -10.67 3.51 17.90
C GLU A 15 -9.43 3.53 16.99
N SER A 16 -8.49 2.62 17.24
CA SER A 16 -7.34 2.42 16.35
C SER A 16 -7.79 1.85 15.01
N ILE A 17 -7.03 2.17 13.96
CA ILE A 17 -7.27 1.63 12.61
C ILE A 17 -7.16 0.11 12.63
N GLU A 18 -6.23 -0.43 13.42
CA GLU A 18 -6.04 -1.86 13.63
C GLU A 18 -7.30 -2.55 14.16
N ASN A 19 -7.93 -2.01 15.22
CA ASN A 19 -9.16 -2.58 15.77
C ASN A 19 -10.31 -2.56 14.76
N ILE A 20 -10.43 -1.48 14.00
CA ILE A 20 -11.45 -1.35 12.95
C ILE A 20 -11.18 -2.33 11.82
N LEU A 21 -9.92 -2.51 11.40
CA LEU A 21 -9.53 -3.53 10.42
C LEU A 21 -9.85 -4.94 10.92
N LEU A 22 -9.63 -5.25 12.20
CA LEU A 22 -9.98 -6.55 12.78
C LEU A 22 -11.49 -6.80 12.74
N ARG A 23 -12.31 -5.81 13.09
CA ARG A 23 -13.77 -5.92 12.98
C ARG A 23 -14.23 -6.11 11.54
N VAL A 24 -13.69 -5.31 10.63
CA VAL A 24 -13.96 -5.42 9.19
C VAL A 24 -13.49 -6.77 8.65
N LYS A 25 -12.38 -7.35 9.14
CA LYS A 25 -11.91 -8.69 8.80
C LYS A 25 -12.95 -9.76 9.14
N VAL A 26 -13.53 -9.70 10.33
CA VAL A 26 -14.57 -10.65 10.76
C VAL A 26 -15.76 -10.60 9.80
N ILE A 27 -16.28 -9.40 9.52
CA ILE A 27 -17.41 -9.20 8.59
C ILE A 27 -17.06 -9.71 7.18
N LEU A 28 -15.88 -9.37 6.68
CA LEU A 28 -15.50 -9.68 5.29
C LEU A 28 -15.12 -11.16 5.08
N THR A 29 -14.90 -11.92 6.16
CA THR A 29 -14.63 -13.36 6.08
C THR A 29 -15.84 -14.12 5.50
N ASP A 30 -17.06 -13.62 5.75
CA ASP A 30 -18.29 -14.24 5.23
C ASP A 30 -18.38 -14.21 3.69
N PHE A 31 -17.59 -13.35 3.01
CA PHE A 31 -17.55 -13.27 1.55
C PHE A 31 -16.62 -14.28 0.87
N ASP A 32 -15.78 -15.01 1.62
CA ASP A 32 -14.79 -15.99 1.12
C ASP A 32 -13.96 -15.47 -0.09
N ASN A 33 -13.57 -14.19 -0.04
CA ASN A 33 -12.78 -13.58 -1.11
C ASN A 33 -11.31 -13.42 -0.69
N ALA A 34 -10.44 -14.24 -1.30
CA ALA A 34 -9.00 -14.23 -1.01
C ALA A 34 -8.30 -12.90 -1.33
N THR A 35 -8.75 -12.17 -2.35
CA THR A 35 -8.18 -10.88 -2.76
C THR A 35 -8.35 -9.82 -1.66
N ILE A 36 -9.57 -9.73 -1.12
CA ILE A 36 -9.92 -8.83 -0.02
C ILE A 36 -9.16 -9.23 1.26
N MET A 37 -9.15 -10.52 1.60
CA MET A 37 -8.45 -11.02 2.79
C MET A 37 -6.95 -10.76 2.74
N ASN A 38 -6.31 -10.97 1.59
CA ASN A 38 -4.88 -10.66 1.39
C ASN A 38 -4.55 -9.18 1.65
N TRP A 39 -5.46 -8.27 1.29
CA TRP A 39 -5.27 -6.85 1.59
C TRP A 39 -5.40 -6.57 3.08
N ILE A 40 -6.44 -7.08 3.75
CA ILE A 40 -6.65 -6.89 5.19
C ILE A 40 -5.47 -7.45 5.99
N ASP A 41 -5.06 -8.67 5.68
CA ASP A 41 -3.92 -9.32 6.34
C ASP A 41 -2.61 -8.56 6.07
N GLY A 42 -2.42 -8.05 4.86
CA GLY A 42 -1.29 -7.19 4.52
C GLY A 42 -1.30 -5.86 5.28
N GLU A 43 -2.46 -5.27 5.52
CA GLU A 43 -2.59 -4.04 6.33
C GLU A 43 -2.39 -4.31 7.83
N LEU A 44 -2.79 -5.47 8.36
CA LEU A 44 -2.62 -5.83 9.76
C LEU A 44 -1.20 -6.32 10.07
N GLU A 45 -0.73 -7.35 9.34
CA GLU A 45 0.50 -8.08 9.64
C GLU A 45 1.70 -7.60 8.81
N GLY A 46 1.44 -6.87 7.72
CA GLY A 46 2.43 -6.46 6.74
C GLY A 46 2.47 -7.34 5.49
N TYR A 47 3.05 -6.81 4.43
CA TYR A 47 3.12 -7.42 3.10
C TYR A 47 4.41 -8.22 2.92
N LYS A 48 4.28 -9.53 2.70
CA LYS A 48 5.42 -10.42 2.42
C LYS A 48 5.94 -10.25 0.99
N ASP A 49 5.02 -10.21 0.03
CA ASP A 49 5.32 -10.19 -1.40
C ASP A 49 5.08 -8.83 -2.04
N LYS A 50 6.02 -8.43 -2.91
CA LYS A 50 5.88 -7.21 -3.74
C LYS A 50 4.65 -7.26 -4.65
N LYS A 51 4.20 -8.45 -5.07
CA LYS A 51 3.07 -8.61 -5.99
C LYS A 51 1.74 -8.14 -5.39
N ASN A 52 1.59 -8.29 -4.07
CA ASN A 52 0.37 -7.94 -3.34
C ASN A 52 0.44 -6.55 -2.72
N LEU A 53 1.57 -5.86 -2.87
CA LEU A 53 1.81 -4.55 -2.28
C LEU A 53 1.01 -3.47 -3.04
N PRO A 54 0.08 -2.76 -2.39
CA PRO A 54 -0.71 -1.74 -3.05
C PRO A 54 0.13 -0.57 -3.56
N PRO A 55 -0.27 0.10 -4.66
CA PRO A 55 0.51 1.21 -5.24
C PRO A 55 0.79 2.36 -4.25
N TYR A 56 -0.15 2.67 -3.35
CA TYR A 56 0.03 3.72 -2.35
C TYR A 56 1.10 3.39 -1.28
N ARG A 57 1.56 2.13 -1.20
CA ARG A 57 2.68 1.70 -0.34
C ARG A 57 4.05 1.88 -1.01
N ILE A 58 4.09 2.33 -2.27
CA ILE A 58 5.31 2.47 -3.06
C ILE A 58 5.50 3.94 -3.41
N PHE A 59 6.67 4.49 -3.07
CA PHE A 59 7.02 5.86 -3.42
C PHE A 59 8.52 6.02 -3.61
N LYS A 60 8.92 7.11 -4.26
CA LYS A 60 10.34 7.47 -4.43
C LYS A 60 10.82 8.32 -3.26
N GLY A 61 12.00 8.01 -2.74
CA GLY A 61 12.75 8.83 -1.80
C GLY A 61 13.99 9.44 -2.45
N ASN A 62 14.80 10.12 -1.64
CA ASN A 62 16.03 10.76 -2.08
C ASN A 62 17.24 10.00 -1.55
N ILE A 63 18.20 9.70 -2.41
CA ILE A 63 19.44 9.02 -2.00
C ILE A 63 20.38 10.06 -1.38
N VAL A 64 20.72 9.84 -0.11
CA VAL A 64 21.70 10.63 0.63
C VAL A 64 22.78 9.70 1.16
N GLY A 65 23.98 10.22 1.35
CA GLY A 65 25.08 9.40 1.81
C GLY A 65 26.30 10.20 2.23
N THR A 66 27.30 9.43 2.65
CA THR A 66 28.63 9.93 2.96
C THR A 66 29.59 9.44 1.89
N TYR A 67 30.33 10.36 1.27
CA TYR A 67 31.29 10.05 0.22
C TYR A 67 32.50 10.98 0.27
N ILE A 68 33.60 10.52 -0.32
CA ILE A 68 34.88 11.21 -0.38
C ILE A 68 35.23 11.47 -1.85
N VAL A 69 35.62 12.70 -2.15
CA VAL A 69 36.05 13.13 -3.48
C VAL A 69 37.53 13.46 -3.44
N ASN A 70 38.27 12.96 -4.43
CA ASN A 70 39.72 13.18 -4.62
C ASN A 70 40.54 12.90 -3.35
N TYR A 71 40.13 11.88 -2.57
CA TYR A 71 40.75 11.48 -1.30
C TYR A 71 40.88 12.59 -0.23
N THR A 72 40.27 13.75 -0.46
CA THR A 72 40.53 14.97 0.32
C THR A 72 39.25 15.50 0.95
N THR A 73 38.18 15.61 0.17
CA THR A 73 36.94 16.26 0.62
C THR A 73 35.91 15.21 0.98
N LYS A 74 35.48 15.19 2.24
CA LYS A 74 34.40 14.33 2.74
C LYS A 74 33.08 15.09 2.80
N TYR A 75 32.07 14.57 2.12
CA TYR A 75 30.68 15.03 2.21
C TYR A 75 29.91 14.10 3.14
N ASN A 76 29.16 14.66 4.09
CA ASN A 76 28.37 13.89 5.05
C ASN A 76 26.88 14.17 4.84
N GLU A 77 26.09 13.10 4.74
CA GLU A 77 24.61 13.16 4.59
C GLU A 77 24.15 14.08 3.46
N GLN A 78 24.88 14.08 2.34
CA GLN A 78 24.56 14.87 1.15
C GLN A 78 23.95 14.00 0.04
N PRO A 79 23.21 14.59 -0.91
CA PRO A 79 22.82 13.91 -2.14
C PRO A 79 24.04 13.30 -2.83
N VAL A 80 23.94 12.02 -3.20
CA VAL A 80 25.03 11.32 -3.88
C VAL A 80 24.82 11.42 -5.39
N PRO A 81 25.75 12.02 -6.15
CA PRO A 81 25.66 12.12 -7.60
C PRO A 81 25.86 10.76 -8.28
N LEU A 82 24.81 9.94 -8.36
CA LEU A 82 24.90 8.58 -8.89
C LEU A 82 24.86 8.49 -10.42
N ASP A 83 24.48 9.57 -11.12
CA ASP A 83 24.26 9.55 -12.58
C ASP A 83 25.52 9.22 -13.40
N PHE A 84 26.72 9.50 -12.88
CA PHE A 84 27.99 9.14 -13.53
C PHE A 84 28.50 7.73 -13.13
N LEU A 85 27.83 7.07 -12.19
CA LEU A 85 28.17 5.74 -11.69
C LEU A 85 27.21 4.67 -12.21
N LEU A 86 25.93 5.01 -12.35
CA LEU A 86 24.86 4.05 -12.63
C LEU A 86 23.92 4.58 -13.72
N PRO A 87 23.38 3.70 -14.58
CA PRO A 87 22.26 4.05 -15.45
C PRO A 87 21.03 4.49 -14.65
N ARG A 88 20.24 5.41 -15.21
CA ARG A 88 19.05 5.98 -14.57
C ARG A 88 18.08 4.91 -14.04
N GLU A 89 17.84 3.84 -14.78
CA GLU A 89 16.96 2.74 -14.35
C GLU A 89 17.39 2.07 -13.04
N LYS A 90 18.72 1.98 -12.79
CA LYS A 90 19.23 1.43 -11.53
C LYS A 90 19.06 2.43 -10.39
N ILE A 91 19.29 3.72 -10.67
CA ILE A 91 19.09 4.80 -9.69
C ILE A 91 17.62 4.84 -9.26
N GLU A 92 16.67 4.75 -10.19
CA GLU A 92 15.24 4.74 -9.85
C GLU A 92 14.82 3.55 -8.99
N LYS A 93 15.43 2.37 -9.22
CA LYS A 93 15.23 1.21 -8.36
C LYS A 93 15.75 1.44 -6.95
N LEU A 94 16.89 2.12 -6.80
CA LEU A 94 17.44 2.49 -5.49
C LEU A 94 16.61 3.59 -4.81
N GLU A 95 16.04 4.53 -5.56
CA GLU A 95 15.14 5.57 -5.03
C GLU A 95 13.81 5.00 -4.53
N THR A 96 13.39 3.84 -5.04
CA THR A 96 12.08 3.25 -4.73
C THR A 96 12.06 2.65 -3.34
N ILE A 97 11.13 3.11 -2.51
CA ILE A 97 10.84 2.57 -1.18
C ILE A 97 9.54 1.77 -1.26
N GLU A 98 9.59 0.54 -0.76
CA GLU A 98 8.44 -0.36 -0.62
C GLU A 98 8.12 -0.52 0.86
N VAL A 99 7.03 0.08 1.33
CA VAL A 99 6.62 0.02 2.74
C VAL A 99 5.78 -1.24 2.99
N LYS A 100 6.44 -2.26 3.50
CA LYS A 100 5.84 -3.58 3.76
C LYS A 100 5.26 -3.73 5.16
N ASP A 101 5.59 -2.84 6.09
CA ASP A 101 5.14 -2.94 7.47
C ASP A 101 3.61 -2.81 7.60
N GLY A 102 3.04 -3.50 8.59
CA GLY A 102 1.65 -3.35 8.98
C GLY A 102 1.31 -1.92 9.42
N ILE A 103 0.03 -1.57 9.37
CA ILE A 103 -0.45 -0.21 9.60
C ILE A 103 -0.11 0.29 11.01
N GLN A 104 -0.20 -0.59 12.01
CA GLN A 104 0.13 -0.26 13.39
C GLN A 104 1.61 0.12 13.54
N THR A 105 2.51 -0.61 12.88
CA THR A 105 3.95 -0.30 12.87
C THR A 105 4.21 1.06 12.23
N ILE A 106 3.53 1.38 11.12
CA ILE A 106 3.64 2.69 10.47
C ILE A 106 3.18 3.82 11.40
N GLN A 107 2.06 3.62 12.10
CA GLN A 107 1.57 4.59 13.08
C GLN A 107 2.54 4.77 14.24
N ASN A 108 3.15 3.69 14.74
CA ASN A 108 4.17 3.76 15.78
C ASN A 108 5.41 4.54 15.31
N ILE A 109 5.86 4.34 14.07
CA ILE A 109 6.97 5.10 13.47
C ILE A 109 6.63 6.59 13.40
N LEU A 110 5.42 6.94 12.98
CA LEU A 110 4.94 8.33 12.87
C LEU A 110 4.85 9.05 14.22
N GLN A 111 4.60 8.31 15.30
CA GLN A 111 4.55 8.82 16.67
C GLN A 111 5.93 8.88 17.35
N GLY A 112 6.92 8.18 16.81
CA GLY A 112 8.27 8.13 17.36
C GLY A 112 9.12 9.36 17.04
N GLU A 113 10.16 9.58 17.85
CA GLU A 113 11.11 10.70 17.69
C GLU A 113 11.87 10.65 16.35
N ASN A 114 12.04 9.45 15.78
CA ASN A 114 12.79 9.22 14.54
C ASN A 114 11.92 9.16 13.27
N ARG A 115 10.68 9.68 13.29
CA ARG A 115 9.76 9.62 12.14
C ARG A 115 10.31 10.24 10.84
N GLU A 116 11.20 11.22 10.95
CA GLU A 116 11.87 11.87 9.80
C GLU A 116 13.08 11.10 9.27
N SER A 117 13.46 10.01 9.95
CA SER A 117 14.59 9.15 9.59
C SER A 117 14.14 7.87 8.86
N TYR A 118 12.84 7.71 8.60
CA TYR A 118 12.36 6.55 7.84
C TYR A 118 13.01 6.52 6.46
N GLY A 119 13.51 5.34 6.10
CA GLY A 119 14.34 5.18 4.92
C GLY A 119 14.92 3.78 4.79
N ALA A 120 15.43 3.46 3.60
CA ALA A 120 16.10 2.20 3.33
C ALA A 120 17.61 2.40 3.35
N VAL A 121 18.34 1.58 4.11
CA VAL A 121 19.81 1.58 4.07
C VAL A 121 20.26 0.85 2.80
N ILE A 122 21.14 1.47 2.03
CA ILE A 122 21.77 0.80 0.89
C ILE A 122 22.98 0.02 1.41
N PRO A 123 23.10 -1.29 1.13
CA PRO A 123 24.19 -2.10 1.66
C PRO A 123 25.57 -1.50 1.36
N THR A 124 26.46 -1.49 2.36
CA THR A 124 27.83 -0.97 2.21
C THR A 124 28.60 -1.68 1.10
N ALA A 125 28.41 -2.99 0.95
CA ALA A 125 29.01 -3.76 -0.14
C ALA A 125 28.60 -3.20 -1.53
N TYR A 126 27.34 -2.80 -1.69
CA TYR A 126 26.87 -2.18 -2.91
C TYR A 126 27.52 -0.80 -3.11
N CYS A 127 27.58 0.02 -2.06
CA CYS A 127 28.23 1.32 -2.08
C CYS A 127 29.70 1.24 -2.54
N HIS A 128 30.46 0.29 -2.00
CA HIS A 128 31.84 0.04 -2.42
C HIS A 128 31.94 -0.47 -3.85
N SER A 129 31.01 -1.35 -4.28
CA SER A 129 31.03 -1.92 -5.64
C SER A 129 30.85 -0.89 -6.76
N ILE A 130 30.17 0.23 -6.46
CA ILE A 130 29.93 1.32 -7.43
C ILE A 130 30.89 2.50 -7.24
N SER A 131 31.76 2.46 -6.22
CA SER A 131 32.75 3.50 -5.96
C SER A 131 33.84 3.49 -7.03
N LYS A 132 34.44 4.66 -7.27
CA LYS A 132 35.62 4.83 -8.13
C LYS A 132 36.78 5.35 -7.27
N ASP A 133 38.01 5.28 -7.79
CA ASP A 133 39.21 5.73 -7.08
C ASP A 133 39.04 7.14 -6.49
N GLU A 134 38.75 8.13 -7.34
CA GLU A 134 38.55 9.52 -6.93
C GLU A 134 37.17 9.81 -6.30
N PHE A 135 36.28 8.81 -6.23
CA PHE A 135 34.92 8.96 -5.71
C PHE A 135 34.49 7.75 -4.88
N GLN A 136 34.75 7.81 -3.58
CA GLN A 136 34.54 6.70 -2.65
C GLN A 136 33.26 6.91 -1.84
N ILE A 137 32.32 5.98 -1.91
CA ILE A 137 31.05 6.05 -1.17
C ILE A 137 31.18 5.21 0.10
N ALA A 138 31.20 5.87 1.26
CA ALA A 138 31.30 5.21 2.57
C ALA A 138 29.96 4.59 3.01
N GLY A 139 28.84 5.16 2.57
CA GLY A 139 27.51 4.62 2.86
C GLY A 139 26.41 5.50 2.28
N MET A 140 25.28 4.87 1.95
CA MET A 140 24.11 5.56 1.43
C MET A 140 22.83 5.02 2.06
N ARG A 141 21.81 5.86 2.05
CA ARG A 141 20.45 5.52 2.44
C ARG A 141 19.46 6.31 1.61
N VAL A 142 18.28 5.75 1.43
CA VAL A 142 17.15 6.44 0.83
C VAL A 142 16.40 7.14 1.95
N LYS A 143 16.36 8.47 1.95
CA LYS A 143 15.60 9.27 2.90
C LYS A 143 14.24 9.63 2.31
N THR A 144 13.18 9.47 3.09
CA THR A 144 11.84 9.95 2.74
C THR A 144 11.27 10.84 3.84
N SER A 145 10.30 11.68 3.47
CA SER A 145 9.53 12.46 4.45
C SER A 145 8.49 11.56 5.12
N SER A 146 8.28 11.78 6.42
CA SER A 146 7.21 11.19 7.23
C SER A 146 5.82 11.38 6.59
N THR A 147 5.62 12.47 5.85
CA THR A 147 4.37 12.77 5.11
C THR A 147 3.95 11.65 4.14
N LYS A 148 4.89 10.87 3.61
CA LYS A 148 4.57 9.70 2.77
C LYS A 148 3.93 8.57 3.57
N LEU A 149 4.38 8.36 4.81
CA LEU A 149 3.77 7.40 5.74
C LEU A 149 2.40 7.88 6.22
N ASP A 150 2.24 9.17 6.50
CA ASP A 150 0.91 9.75 6.79
C ASP A 150 -0.05 9.55 5.61
N GLY A 151 0.46 9.68 4.39
CA GLY A 151 -0.26 9.39 3.16
C GLY A 151 -0.78 7.95 3.10
N ILE A 152 0.04 6.96 3.48
CA ILE A 152 -0.39 5.55 3.58
C ILE A 152 -1.55 5.43 4.59
N VAL A 153 -1.37 5.97 5.80
CA VAL A 153 -2.39 5.89 6.86
C VAL A 153 -3.71 6.51 6.39
N SER A 154 -3.63 7.64 5.70
CA SER A 154 -4.80 8.35 5.16
C SER A 154 -5.50 7.56 4.05
N GLN A 155 -4.74 6.89 3.17
CA GLN A 155 -5.29 6.03 2.12
C GLN A 155 -6.01 4.82 2.71
N VAL A 156 -5.42 4.17 3.71
CA VAL A 156 -6.04 3.02 4.41
C VAL A 156 -7.34 3.45 5.09
N LYS A 157 -7.35 4.58 5.81
CA LYS A 157 -8.58 5.14 6.40
C LYS A 157 -9.64 5.42 5.34
N SER A 158 -9.26 6.05 4.23
CA SER A 158 -10.20 6.37 3.15
C SER A 158 -10.81 5.11 2.52
N LYS A 159 -10.01 4.07 2.30
CA LYS A 159 -10.48 2.78 1.79
C LYS A 159 -11.41 2.09 2.78
N LEU A 160 -11.07 2.05 4.07
CA LEU A 160 -11.96 1.51 5.12
C LEU A 160 -13.31 2.22 5.17
N VAL A 161 -13.33 3.55 5.11
CA VAL A 161 -14.59 4.32 5.06
C VAL A 161 -15.44 3.88 3.87
N LYS A 162 -14.84 3.79 2.68
CA LYS A 162 -15.54 3.37 1.45
C LYS A 162 -16.06 1.93 1.55
N ILE A 163 -15.27 1.01 2.11
CA ILE A 163 -15.66 -0.40 2.30
C ILE A 163 -16.85 -0.49 3.25
N ILE A 164 -16.78 0.16 4.42
CA ILE A 164 -17.88 0.16 5.40
C ILE A 164 -19.14 0.78 4.80
N MET A 165 -19.01 1.89 4.07
CA MET A 165 -20.14 2.50 3.36
C MET A 165 -20.74 1.61 2.27
N GLU A 166 -19.92 0.76 1.63
CA GLU A 166 -20.41 -0.21 0.65
C GLU A 166 -21.20 -1.34 1.33
N LEU A 167 -20.70 -1.82 2.47
CA LEU A 167 -21.40 -2.81 3.29
C LEU A 167 -22.73 -2.25 3.84
N GLU A 168 -22.75 -0.99 4.32
CA GLU A 168 -23.96 -0.34 4.86
C GLU A 168 -25.10 -0.18 3.84
N LYS A 169 -24.82 -0.29 2.54
CA LYS A 169 -25.86 -0.20 1.50
C LYS A 169 -26.66 -1.50 1.39
N GLU A 170 -26.02 -2.63 1.63
CA GLU A 170 -26.53 -3.96 1.28
C GLU A 170 -26.79 -4.84 2.50
N PHE A 171 -26.19 -4.51 3.66
CA PHE A 171 -26.31 -5.27 4.89
C PHE A 171 -26.78 -4.39 6.05
N GLU A 172 -27.61 -4.97 6.89
CA GLU A 172 -28.10 -4.36 8.11
C GLU A 172 -27.22 -4.80 9.30
N ASN A 173 -27.18 -3.96 10.33
CA ASN A 173 -26.58 -4.27 11.63
C ASN A 173 -25.11 -4.74 11.59
N LEU A 174 -24.26 -4.03 10.85
CA LEU A 174 -22.81 -4.30 10.78
C LEU A 174 -22.09 -4.30 12.14
N ASP A 175 -22.66 -3.66 13.15
CA ASP A 175 -22.04 -3.52 14.47
C ASP A 175 -21.99 -4.83 15.26
N ASP A 176 -22.87 -5.80 14.94
CA ASP A 176 -22.87 -7.14 15.52
C ASP A 176 -21.78 -8.06 14.92
N LEU A 177 -21.09 -7.58 13.88
CA LEU A 177 -20.00 -8.26 13.17
C LEU A 177 -20.37 -9.58 12.45
N ASP A 178 -21.63 -10.01 12.55
CA ASP A 178 -22.15 -11.22 11.90
C ASP A 178 -23.19 -10.81 10.84
N ILE A 179 -22.83 -11.01 9.57
CA ILE A 179 -23.72 -10.78 8.43
C ILE A 179 -23.98 -12.06 7.64
N ARG A 180 -23.57 -13.22 8.16
CA ARG A 180 -23.50 -14.45 7.38
C ARG A 180 -24.82 -14.86 6.76
N SER A 181 -25.91 -14.80 7.52
CA SER A 181 -27.26 -15.11 7.01
C SER A 181 -27.66 -14.17 5.86
N GLN A 182 -27.33 -12.89 5.99
CA GLN A 182 -27.61 -11.88 4.97
C GLN A 182 -26.77 -12.13 3.72
N VAL A 183 -25.52 -12.57 3.85
CA VAL A 183 -24.66 -12.93 2.71
C VAL A 183 -25.20 -14.16 1.97
N GLU A 184 -25.68 -15.18 2.68
CA GLU A 184 -26.25 -16.39 2.07
C GLU A 184 -27.54 -16.10 1.27
N GLU A 185 -28.34 -15.13 1.72
CA GLU A 185 -29.62 -14.76 1.11
C GLU A 185 -29.52 -13.64 0.05
N ASN A 186 -28.42 -12.88 0.03
CA ASN A 186 -28.32 -11.68 -0.79
C ASN A 186 -27.73 -11.95 -2.19
N SER A 187 -28.56 -11.77 -3.22
CA SER A 187 -28.17 -11.90 -4.63
C SER A 187 -27.13 -10.87 -5.12
N SER A 188 -26.96 -9.73 -4.42
CA SER A 188 -26.03 -8.65 -4.77
C SER A 188 -24.61 -8.86 -4.24
N VAL A 189 -24.34 -9.89 -3.43
CA VAL A 189 -23.04 -10.14 -2.78
C VAL A 189 -21.86 -10.09 -3.76
N LYS A 190 -22.01 -10.66 -4.95
CA LYS A 190 -20.96 -10.63 -5.98
C LYS A 190 -20.62 -9.20 -6.42
N GLN A 191 -21.62 -8.32 -6.48
CA GLN A 191 -21.43 -6.91 -6.81
C GLN A 191 -20.74 -6.17 -5.66
N VAL A 192 -21.09 -6.46 -4.41
CA VAL A 192 -20.40 -5.89 -3.23
C VAL A 192 -18.93 -6.27 -3.23
N ILE A 193 -18.62 -7.56 -3.41
CA ILE A 193 -17.24 -8.07 -3.50
C ILE A 193 -16.48 -7.32 -4.59
N TYR A 194 -17.06 -7.20 -5.79
CA TYR A 194 -16.46 -6.47 -6.91
C TYR A 194 -16.21 -4.98 -6.58
N ASN A 195 -17.14 -4.33 -5.90
CA ASN A 195 -17.00 -2.92 -5.50
C ASN A 195 -15.89 -2.75 -4.46
N ILE A 196 -15.78 -3.67 -3.49
CA ILE A 196 -14.71 -3.66 -2.48
C ILE A 196 -13.34 -3.90 -3.13
N GLU A 197 -13.21 -4.87 -4.05
CA GLU A 197 -11.96 -5.09 -4.79
C GLU A 197 -11.53 -3.82 -5.55
N ASN A 198 -12.48 -3.13 -6.19
CA ASN A 198 -12.21 -1.86 -6.86
C ASN A 198 -11.77 -0.74 -5.90
N ILE A 199 -12.36 -0.68 -4.71
CA ILE A 199 -11.95 0.29 -3.67
C ILE A 199 -10.51 0.01 -3.21
N ILE A 200 -10.15 -1.26 -3.02
CA ILE A 200 -8.82 -1.67 -2.55
C ILE A 200 -7.76 -1.38 -3.61
N TYR A 201 -8.00 -1.77 -4.86
CA TYR A 201 -7.02 -1.72 -5.95
C TYR A 201 -7.21 -0.54 -6.91
N ASP A 202 -8.04 0.45 -6.56
CA ASP A 202 -8.30 1.66 -7.35
C ASP A 202 -8.67 1.35 -8.80
N GLY A 203 -9.52 0.33 -9.00
CA GLY A 203 -9.96 -0.14 -10.33
C GLY A 203 -8.94 -1.00 -11.09
N SER A 204 -7.75 -1.24 -10.54
CA SER A 204 -6.75 -2.14 -11.12
C SER A 204 -6.98 -3.60 -10.70
N ILE A 205 -8.14 -4.16 -11.08
CA ILE A 205 -8.37 -5.59 -10.93
C ILE A 205 -7.44 -6.31 -11.92
N LYS A 206 -6.31 -6.84 -11.42
CA LYS A 206 -5.52 -7.81 -12.18
C LYS A 206 -6.33 -9.08 -12.29
N VAL A 207 -7.11 -9.19 -13.36
CA VAL A 207 -7.76 -10.43 -13.77
C VAL A 207 -6.65 -11.47 -13.94
N GLY A 208 -6.53 -12.38 -12.97
CA GLY A 208 -5.64 -13.53 -13.09
C GLY A 208 -6.11 -14.44 -14.23
N ASP A 209 -5.18 -15.07 -14.93
CA ASP A 209 -5.36 -15.88 -16.15
C ASP A 209 -6.42 -17.01 -16.09
N LYS A 210 -7.10 -17.22 -14.97
CA LYS A 210 -8.09 -18.28 -14.76
C LYS A 210 -9.56 -17.83 -14.81
N ASN A 211 -9.85 -16.53 -14.89
CA ASN A 211 -11.22 -16.08 -15.16
C ASN A 211 -11.47 -16.06 -16.66
N LYS A 212 -12.00 -17.17 -17.20
CA LYS A 212 -12.67 -17.16 -18.50
C LYS A 212 -13.87 -16.21 -18.39
N LEU A 213 -13.71 -14.99 -18.89
CA LEU A 213 -14.82 -14.11 -19.17
C LEU A 213 -15.63 -14.74 -20.30
N ASP A 214 -16.79 -15.32 -19.98
CA ASP A 214 -17.75 -15.72 -20.98
C ASP A 214 -18.30 -14.45 -21.64
N ARG A 215 -17.69 -14.11 -22.79
CA ARG A 215 -18.12 -13.14 -23.81
C ARG A 215 -19.08 -12.04 -23.31
N SER A 216 -18.56 -11.02 -22.64
CA SER A 216 -19.24 -9.74 -22.54
C SER A 216 -19.32 -9.10 -23.95
N GLY A 217 -20.53 -8.75 -24.38
CA GLY A 217 -20.89 -8.23 -25.71
C GLY A 217 -20.36 -6.83 -26.05
N ILE A 218 -19.14 -6.50 -25.64
CA ILE A 218 -18.49 -5.21 -25.90
C ILE A 218 -17.78 -5.21 -27.28
N GLY A 219 -17.59 -6.37 -27.90
CA GLY A 219 -16.92 -6.52 -29.20
C GLY A 219 -17.76 -6.26 -30.44
N HIS A 220 -19.05 -5.91 -30.33
CA HIS A 220 -19.94 -5.81 -31.50
C HIS A 220 -20.15 -4.38 -32.04
N LEU A 221 -19.54 -3.36 -31.43
CA LEU A 221 -19.73 -1.95 -31.81
C LEU A 221 -18.69 -1.38 -32.79
N PHE A 222 -17.60 -2.09 -33.08
CA PHE A 222 -16.56 -1.63 -34.01
C PHE A 222 -16.30 -2.59 -35.17
N GLY A 223 -17.39 -3.17 -35.70
CA GLY A 223 -17.35 -3.99 -36.91
C GLY A 223 -18.38 -3.55 -37.94
N ARG A 224 -17.89 -2.80 -38.95
CA ARG A 224 -18.45 -2.50 -40.30
C ARG A 224 -19.10 -1.14 -40.58
N LYS A 225 -18.43 -0.39 -41.46
CA LYS A 225 -18.83 0.14 -42.79
C LYS A 225 -17.75 1.17 -43.17
N GLU A 226 -17.07 1.19 -44.30
CA GLU A 226 -17.02 0.46 -45.58
C GLU A 226 -15.55 0.34 -45.99
#